data_AF-A0A1H0Y2D7-F1
#
_entry.id   AF-A0A1H0Y2D7-F1
#
_cell.length_a   1.000
_cell.length_b   1.000
_cell.length_c   1.000
_cell.angle_alpha   90.00
_cell.angle_beta   90.00
_cell.angle_gamma   90.00
#
_symmetry.space_group_name_H-M   'P 1'
#
loop_
_entity.id
_entity.type
_entity.pdbx_description
1 polymer ?
#
loop_
_entity_poly.entity_id
_entity_poly.type
_entity_poly.pdbx_seq_one_letter_code
_entity_poly.pdbx_strand_id
1 'polypeptide(L)'
;MAKTTIKLDGITKALKAHSKETGFKAFTTQIQYKTNSKVDYYEYTNSSVVIRFTNDVFNTNTNIKLFADSSCTVFPNTDKTFPKVTDDTKIQVFDTRLLLDNIRKLEKNPGSSLVKETKKHRILDFIYTSRSFTNCHPLNHLPGFFRVDSYHLKTIIRIFSMLQCEETTIFYNEERPYQPIILECELATAVLAPIRYNH
;
A
#
# COMPACT_ATOMS: atom_id res chain seq x y z
N MET A 1 8.86 -22.95 -18.70
CA MET A 1 8.77 -21.69 -17.91
C MET A 1 8.78 -22.06 -16.45
N ALA A 2 9.73 -21.55 -15.66
CA ALA A 2 9.76 -21.83 -14.22
C ALA A 2 8.53 -21.20 -13.57
N LYS A 3 7.73 -21.98 -12.86
CA LYS A 3 6.54 -21.49 -12.15
C LYS A 3 7.02 -20.54 -11.06
N THR A 4 6.77 -19.25 -11.22
CA THR A 4 7.21 -18.23 -10.26
C THR A 4 6.43 -18.41 -8.96
N THR A 5 7.09 -18.82 -7.89
CA THR A 5 6.42 -19.15 -6.61
C THR A 5 6.23 -17.91 -5.74
N ILE A 6 5.02 -17.72 -5.21
CA ILE A 6 4.69 -16.68 -4.23
C ILE A 6 5.57 -16.84 -2.98
N LYS A 7 6.13 -15.73 -2.48
CA LYS A 7 7.02 -15.73 -1.32
C LYS A 7 6.25 -15.45 -0.01
N LEU A 8 5.42 -16.39 0.43
CA LEU A 8 4.53 -16.22 1.60
C LEU A 8 5.27 -15.82 2.89
N ASP A 9 6.38 -16.49 3.21
CA ASP A 9 7.23 -16.12 4.35
C ASP A 9 7.74 -14.69 4.27
N GLY A 10 8.05 -14.24 3.05
CA GLY A 10 8.47 -12.87 2.77
C GLY A 10 7.37 -11.87 3.07
N ILE A 11 6.13 -12.17 2.67
CA ILE A 11 4.95 -11.31 2.89
C ILE A 11 4.69 -11.19 4.40
N THR A 12 4.63 -12.31 5.12
CA THR A 12 4.45 -12.33 6.57
C THR A 12 5.55 -11.54 7.29
N LYS A 13 6.82 -11.70 6.89
CA LYS A 13 7.94 -10.93 7.46
C LYS A 13 7.82 -9.42 7.16
N ALA A 14 7.43 -9.05 5.95
CA ALA A 14 7.25 -7.65 5.56
C ALA A 14 6.13 -6.97 6.35
N LEU A 15 4.97 -7.63 6.45
CA LEU A 15 3.81 -7.13 7.21
C LEU A 15 4.08 -7.05 8.71
N LYS A 16 4.81 -8.03 9.26
CA LYS A 16 5.28 -7.98 10.65
C LYS A 16 6.17 -6.76 10.91
N ALA A 17 7.12 -6.49 10.02
CA ALA A 17 8.00 -5.34 10.13
C ALA A 17 7.21 -4.02 10.02
N HIS A 18 6.25 -3.94 9.09
CA HIS A 18 5.37 -2.79 8.93
C HIS A 18 4.54 -2.52 10.19
N SER A 19 3.94 -3.55 10.79
CA SER A 19 3.19 -3.43 12.06
C SER A 19 4.06 -2.92 13.21
N LYS A 20 5.32 -3.38 13.32
CA LYS A 20 6.26 -2.87 14.34
C LYS A 20 6.59 -1.39 14.17
N GLU A 21 6.75 -0.93 12.92
CA GLU A 21 7.14 0.46 12.62
C GLU A 21 5.99 1.44 12.82
N THR A 22 4.78 1.07 12.40
CA THR A 22 3.66 2.02 12.18
C THR A 22 2.65 2.06 13.32
N GLY A 23 2.93 1.33 14.41
CA GLY A 23 2.09 1.27 15.59
C GLY A 23 1.43 -0.10 15.77
N PHE A 24 1.60 -0.65 16.96
CA PHE A 24 1.14 -1.98 17.32
C PHE A 24 -0.25 -1.92 17.97
N LYS A 25 -1.29 -2.24 17.20
CA LYS A 25 -2.64 -2.53 17.75
C LYS A 25 -2.93 -4.00 17.57
N ALA A 26 -3.77 -4.60 18.42
CA ALA A 26 -4.08 -6.03 18.39
C ALA A 26 -4.44 -6.53 16.97
N PHE A 27 -5.26 -5.79 16.22
CA PHE A 27 -5.65 -6.17 14.85
C PHE A 27 -4.54 -6.05 13.79
N THR A 28 -3.49 -5.26 14.05
CA THR A 28 -2.33 -5.10 13.12
C THR A 28 -1.36 -6.27 13.18
N THR A 29 -1.58 -7.20 14.12
CA THR A 29 -0.67 -8.30 14.43
C THR A 29 -1.02 -9.60 13.71
N GLN A 30 -2.03 -9.57 12.83
CA GLN A 30 -2.49 -10.71 12.04
C GLN A 30 -2.88 -10.28 10.63
N ILE A 31 -2.88 -11.25 9.71
CA ILE A 31 -3.63 -11.19 8.46
C ILE A 31 -4.91 -11.97 8.69
N GLN A 32 -6.05 -11.33 8.46
CA GLN A 32 -7.36 -11.82 8.86
C GLN A 32 -8.01 -12.56 7.70
N TYR A 33 -8.48 -13.79 7.92
CA TYR A 33 -9.36 -14.44 6.96
C TYR A 33 -10.79 -13.91 7.18
N LYS A 34 -11.42 -13.43 6.12
CA LYS A 34 -12.78 -12.88 6.15
C LYS A 34 -13.64 -13.63 5.15
N THR A 35 -14.72 -14.21 5.65
CA THR A 35 -15.75 -14.80 4.80
C THR A 35 -16.59 -13.70 4.17
N ASN A 36 -16.88 -13.82 2.87
CA ASN A 36 -17.66 -12.82 2.14
C ASN A 36 -18.64 -13.53 1.20
N SER A 37 -19.86 -12.98 1.13
CA SER A 37 -20.93 -13.45 0.22
C SER A 37 -20.51 -13.61 -1.24
N LYS A 38 -19.46 -12.91 -1.71
CA LYS A 38 -18.95 -13.04 -3.08
C LYS A 38 -17.72 -13.92 -3.16
N VAL A 39 -16.63 -13.52 -2.52
CA VAL A 39 -15.35 -14.22 -2.52
C VAL A 39 -14.65 -13.96 -1.20
N ASP A 40 -14.28 -15.02 -0.49
CA ASP A 40 -13.48 -14.92 0.72
C ASP A 40 -12.12 -14.28 0.44
N TYR A 41 -11.56 -13.61 1.45
CA TYR A 41 -10.31 -12.89 1.26
C TYR A 41 -9.51 -12.81 2.56
N TYR A 42 -8.24 -12.48 2.42
CA TYR A 42 -7.36 -12.18 3.54
C TYR A 42 -7.13 -10.69 3.63
N GLU A 43 -7.11 -10.12 4.83
CA GLU A 43 -6.91 -8.69 5.02
C GLU A 43 -5.85 -8.39 6.08
N TYR A 44 -4.84 -7.61 5.69
CA TYR A 44 -3.97 -6.93 6.62
C TYR A 44 -4.48 -5.49 6.83
N THR A 45 -4.70 -5.10 8.08
CA THR A 45 -5.23 -3.78 8.41
C THR A 45 -4.32 -3.03 9.36
N ASN A 46 -3.94 -1.83 8.95
CA ASN A 46 -3.19 -0.83 9.71
C ASN A 46 -3.84 0.55 9.54
N SER A 47 -3.46 1.54 10.35
CA SER A 47 -4.03 2.89 10.29
C SER A 47 -3.81 3.60 8.96
N SER A 48 -2.70 3.32 8.26
CA SER A 48 -2.36 3.99 6.99
C SER A 48 -2.49 3.10 5.76
N VAL A 49 -2.55 1.78 5.97
CA VAL A 49 -2.50 0.76 4.92
C VAL A 49 -3.51 -0.34 5.21
N VAL A 50 -4.34 -0.66 4.22
CA VAL A 50 -5.15 -1.88 4.20
C VAL A 50 -4.75 -2.68 2.96
N ILE A 51 -4.54 -3.99 3.08
CA ILE A 51 -4.23 -4.87 1.94
C ILE A 51 -5.15 -6.07 2.01
N ARG A 52 -5.95 -6.25 0.95
CA ARG A 52 -6.77 -7.42 0.71
C ARG A 52 -6.09 -8.33 -0.29
N PHE A 53 -5.90 -9.59 0.07
CA PHE A 53 -5.39 -10.64 -0.80
C PHE A 53 -6.55 -11.53 -1.23
N THR A 54 -6.51 -12.01 -2.46
CA THR A 54 -7.42 -13.08 -2.90
C THR A 54 -7.21 -14.34 -2.03
N ASN A 55 -8.24 -15.16 -1.92
CA ASN A 55 -8.19 -16.38 -1.09
C ASN A 55 -7.03 -17.32 -1.48
N ASP A 56 -6.70 -17.34 -2.78
CA ASP A 56 -5.69 -18.23 -3.37
C ASP A 56 -4.26 -17.95 -2.90
N VAL A 57 -4.00 -16.76 -2.32
CA VAL A 57 -2.66 -16.42 -1.82
C VAL A 57 -2.26 -17.29 -0.64
N PHE A 58 -3.14 -17.41 0.36
CA PHE A 58 -2.81 -18.05 1.63
C PHE A 58 -3.53 -19.37 1.86
N ASN A 59 -4.73 -19.58 1.31
CA ASN A 59 -5.51 -20.83 1.28
C ASN A 59 -5.66 -21.64 2.59
N THR A 60 -5.39 -21.03 3.75
CA THR A 60 -5.50 -21.67 5.08
C THR A 60 -6.89 -21.58 5.71
N ASN A 61 -7.78 -20.74 5.18
CA ASN A 61 -9.09 -20.35 5.73
C ASN A 61 -9.06 -19.96 7.22
N THR A 62 -7.94 -19.43 7.70
CA THR A 62 -7.69 -19.10 9.10
C THR A 62 -6.78 -17.87 9.20
N ASN A 63 -6.91 -17.11 10.28
CA ASN A 63 -6.05 -15.94 10.51
C ASN A 63 -4.58 -16.34 10.58
N ILE A 64 -3.71 -15.56 9.94
CA ILE A 64 -2.26 -15.74 9.98
C ILE A 64 -1.68 -14.77 11.00
N LYS A 65 -1.11 -15.32 12.07
CA LYS A 65 -0.45 -14.53 13.11
C LYS A 65 0.90 -14.00 12.61
N LEU A 66 1.12 -12.69 12.72
CA LEU A 66 2.43 -12.07 12.50
C LEU A 66 3.30 -12.14 13.77
N PHE A 67 2.66 -12.27 14.94
CA PHE A 67 3.28 -12.31 16.27
C PHE A 67 2.67 -13.45 17.09
N ALA A 68 3.50 -14.11 17.91
CA ALA A 68 3.10 -15.33 18.62
C ALA A 68 1.98 -15.07 19.65
N ASP A 69 2.06 -13.93 20.32
CA ASP A 69 1.13 -13.42 21.33
C ASP A 69 -0.14 -12.80 20.74
N SER A 70 -0.30 -12.83 19.42
CA SER A 70 -1.48 -12.26 18.78
C SER A 70 -2.76 -13.02 19.14
N SER A 71 -3.72 -12.29 19.70
CA SER A 71 -5.00 -12.80 20.22
C SER A 71 -6.22 -12.01 19.76
N CYS A 72 -6.06 -11.08 18.82
CA CYS A 72 -7.17 -10.26 18.32
C CYS A 72 -8.26 -11.11 17.67
N THR A 73 -9.49 -10.93 18.12
CA THR A 73 -10.71 -11.58 17.60
C THR A 73 -11.73 -10.58 17.05
N VAL A 74 -11.60 -9.29 17.38
CA VAL A 74 -12.48 -8.23 16.92
C VAL A 74 -11.72 -7.34 15.95
N PHE A 75 -12.21 -7.28 14.71
CA PHE A 75 -11.54 -6.57 13.64
C PHE A 75 -12.36 -5.39 13.13
N PRO A 76 -11.70 -4.30 12.70
CA PRO A 76 -12.41 -3.18 12.09
C PRO A 76 -13.08 -3.60 10.77
N ASN A 77 -14.28 -3.05 10.52
CA ASN A 77 -14.88 -3.10 9.20
C ASN A 77 -14.23 -2.03 8.31
N THR A 78 -13.59 -2.48 7.24
CA THR A 78 -12.82 -1.70 6.28
C THR A 78 -13.50 -1.61 4.92
N ASP A 79 -14.68 -2.17 4.72
CA ASP A 79 -15.33 -2.21 3.39
C ASP A 79 -15.53 -0.81 2.80
N LYS A 80 -15.80 0.17 3.66
CA LYS A 80 -15.97 1.57 3.25
C LYS A 80 -14.65 2.28 2.92
N THR A 81 -13.49 1.69 3.24
CA THR A 81 -12.19 2.30 2.94
C THR A 81 -11.73 2.07 1.50
N PHE A 82 -12.36 1.15 0.78
CA PHE A 82 -12.11 0.93 -0.64
C PHE A 82 -13.04 1.84 -1.44
N PRO A 83 -12.55 2.99 -1.96
CA PRO A 83 -13.40 3.89 -2.72
C PRO A 83 -13.96 3.17 -3.96
N LYS A 84 -15.19 3.51 -4.33
CA LYS A 84 -15.77 3.02 -5.58
C LYS A 84 -15.05 3.72 -6.74
N VAL A 85 -14.70 2.95 -7.77
CA VAL A 85 -14.28 3.51 -9.05
C VAL A 85 -15.48 4.29 -9.62
N THR A 86 -15.25 5.57 -9.89
CA THR A 86 -16.20 6.51 -10.53
C THR A 86 -15.59 7.06 -11.81
N ASP A 87 -16.38 7.80 -12.60
CA ASP A 87 -15.92 8.39 -13.87
C ASP A 87 -14.72 9.36 -13.70
N ASP A 88 -14.57 9.96 -12.52
CA ASP A 88 -13.44 10.84 -12.19
C ASP A 88 -12.16 10.09 -11.81
N THR A 89 -12.22 8.76 -11.70
CA THR A 89 -11.08 7.93 -11.30
C THR A 89 -10.08 7.85 -12.43
N LYS A 90 -8.85 8.26 -12.15
CA LYS A 90 -7.70 8.09 -13.04
C LYS A 90 -6.99 6.79 -12.74
N ILE A 91 -6.49 6.16 -13.79
CA ILE A 91 -5.84 4.86 -13.75
C ILE A 91 -4.42 5.02 -14.29
N GLN A 92 -3.44 4.52 -13.55
CA GLN A 92 -2.07 4.46 -14.01
C GLN A 92 -1.47 3.07 -13.73
N VAL A 93 -0.98 2.42 -14.78
CA VAL A 93 -0.35 1.09 -14.70
C VAL A 93 1.17 1.25 -14.69
N PHE A 94 1.84 0.42 -13.89
CA PHE A 94 3.29 0.35 -13.80
C PHE A 94 3.76 -1.10 -13.80
N ASP A 95 4.96 -1.36 -14.33
CA ASP A 95 5.71 -2.56 -13.96
C ASP A 95 6.04 -2.50 -12.45
N THR A 96 5.66 -3.54 -11.73
CA THR A 96 5.75 -3.62 -10.27
C THR A 96 7.19 -3.55 -9.78
N ARG A 97 8.13 -4.21 -10.48
CA ARG A 97 9.54 -4.27 -10.06
C ARG A 97 10.23 -2.94 -10.33
N LEU A 98 10.00 -2.35 -11.51
CA LEU A 98 10.52 -1.04 -11.87
C LEU A 98 9.95 0.04 -10.95
N LEU A 99 8.66 -0.01 -10.62
CA LEU A 99 8.05 0.91 -9.67
C LEU A 99 8.73 0.80 -8.30
N LEU A 100 8.90 -0.43 -7.77
CA LEU A 100 9.56 -0.66 -6.49
C LEU A 100 10.98 -0.09 -6.46
N ASP A 101 11.75 -0.29 -7.51
CA ASP A 101 13.13 0.20 -7.60
C ASP A 101 13.19 1.71 -7.76
N ASN A 102 12.23 2.31 -8.47
CA ASN A 102 12.10 3.76 -8.57
C ASN A 102 11.79 4.39 -7.20
N ILE A 103 10.84 3.84 -6.44
CA ILE A 103 10.55 4.31 -5.07
C ILE A 103 11.79 4.21 -4.18
N ARG A 104 12.54 3.10 -4.24
CA ARG A 104 13.81 2.95 -3.48
C ARG A 104 14.88 3.96 -3.86
N LYS A 105 14.99 4.33 -5.14
CA LYS A 105 15.92 5.37 -5.61
C LYS A 105 15.54 6.74 -5.05
N LEU A 106 14.26 7.08 -5.11
CA LEU A 106 13.73 8.34 -4.57
C LEU A 106 13.94 8.44 -3.05
N GLU A 107 13.83 7.33 -2.31
CA GLU A 107 14.09 7.33 -0.86
C GLU A 107 15.56 7.61 -0.48
N LYS A 108 16.51 7.15 -1.32
CA LYS A 108 17.95 7.26 -1.05
C LYS A 108 18.50 8.66 -1.32
N ASN A 109 17.90 9.39 -2.25
CA ASN A 109 18.42 10.68 -2.76
C ASN A 109 17.38 11.79 -2.55
N PRO A 110 17.14 12.28 -1.32
CA PRO A 110 16.09 13.26 -1.05
C PRO A 110 16.30 14.53 -1.88
N GLY A 111 15.28 14.91 -2.67
CA GLY A 111 15.33 16.05 -3.58
C GLY A 111 15.11 17.40 -2.91
N SER A 112 14.64 17.43 -1.66
CA SER A 112 14.37 18.66 -0.91
C SER A 112 14.84 18.55 0.54
N SER A 113 15.55 19.58 1.01
CA SER A 113 15.94 19.75 2.42
C SER A 113 14.84 20.39 3.27
N LEU A 114 13.69 20.74 2.67
CA LEU A 114 12.67 21.60 3.28
C LEU A 114 11.73 20.85 4.24
N VAL A 115 11.68 19.52 4.17
CA VAL A 115 10.81 18.71 5.03
C VAL A 115 11.65 17.92 6.02
N LYS A 116 11.33 18.03 7.32
CA LYS A 116 11.90 17.14 8.36
C LYS A 116 11.34 15.74 8.17
N GLU A 117 12.09 14.90 7.49
CA GLU A 117 11.73 13.51 7.22
C GLU A 117 12.70 12.56 7.92
N THR A 118 12.23 11.34 8.19
CA THR A 118 13.14 10.28 8.61
C THR A 118 13.68 9.53 7.38
N LYS A 119 14.81 8.83 7.54
CA LYS A 119 15.35 7.99 6.45
C LYS A 119 14.36 6.91 5.97
N LYS A 120 13.39 6.52 6.79
CA LYS A 120 12.41 5.48 6.48
C LYS A 120 11.12 6.04 5.92
N HIS A 121 10.65 7.15 6.48
CA HIS A 121 9.42 7.84 6.10
C HIS A 121 9.78 9.11 5.32
N ARG A 122 9.93 8.93 4.01
CA ARG A 122 10.09 10.02 3.04
C ARG A 122 8.75 10.36 2.41
N ILE A 123 8.54 11.62 2.08
CA ILE A 123 7.39 12.08 1.33
C ILE A 123 7.66 11.88 -0.16
N LEU A 124 6.69 11.32 -0.88
CA LEU A 124 6.71 11.25 -2.33
C LEU A 124 5.44 11.86 -2.89
N ASP A 125 5.61 12.65 -3.93
CA ASP A 125 4.53 13.26 -4.70
C ASP A 125 4.36 12.48 -6.00
N PHE A 126 3.14 12.12 -6.35
CA PHE A 126 2.81 11.59 -7.66
C PHE A 126 2.27 12.70 -8.54
N ILE A 127 3.07 13.14 -9.50
CA ILE A 127 2.70 14.24 -10.39
C ILE A 127 1.80 13.72 -11.52
N TYR A 128 0.62 14.31 -11.67
CA TYR A 128 -0.40 13.86 -12.64
C TYR A 128 0.05 14.06 -14.09
N THR A 129 0.71 15.17 -14.38
CA THR A 129 1.15 15.51 -15.74
C THR A 129 2.26 14.59 -16.24
N SER A 130 3.27 14.31 -15.40
CA SER A 130 4.37 13.41 -15.74
C SER A 130 4.09 11.94 -15.40
N ARG A 131 2.98 11.67 -14.70
CA ARG A 131 2.53 10.33 -14.28
C ARG A 131 3.61 9.56 -13.52
N SER A 132 4.35 10.27 -12.68
CA SER A 132 5.55 9.72 -12.01
C SER A 132 5.66 10.19 -10.57
N PHE A 133 6.27 9.36 -9.73
CA PHE A 133 6.68 9.76 -8.39
C PHE A 133 7.92 10.65 -8.41
N THR A 134 7.96 11.62 -7.52
CA THR A 134 9.09 12.50 -7.26
C THR A 134 9.23 12.76 -5.77
N ASN A 135 10.43 13.12 -5.34
CA ASN A 135 10.74 13.64 -4.00
C ASN A 135 11.17 15.12 -4.04
N CYS A 136 11.02 15.75 -5.21
CA CYS A 136 11.13 17.20 -5.36
C CYS A 136 9.74 17.78 -5.16
N HIS A 137 9.49 18.32 -3.98
CA HIS A 137 8.21 18.89 -3.63
C HIS A 137 8.05 20.27 -4.28
N PRO A 138 7.01 20.49 -5.12
CA PRO A 138 6.76 21.82 -5.65
C PRO A 138 6.51 22.80 -4.48
N LEU A 139 7.16 23.96 -4.55
CA LEU A 139 7.08 25.02 -3.53
C LEU A 139 5.68 25.65 -3.42
N ASN A 140 4.83 25.43 -4.43
CA ASN A 140 3.48 25.95 -4.49
C ASN A 140 2.47 24.80 -4.39
N HIS A 141 1.45 24.97 -3.54
CA HIS A 141 0.32 24.06 -3.34
C HIS A 141 -0.61 23.98 -4.57
N LEU A 142 -0.03 23.74 -5.75
CA LEU A 142 -0.80 23.64 -6.98
C LEU A 142 -1.54 22.30 -7.05
N PRO A 143 -2.80 22.28 -7.53
CA PRO A 143 -3.45 21.03 -7.89
C PRO A 143 -2.64 20.38 -9.02
N GLY A 144 -2.36 19.08 -8.91
CA GLY A 144 -1.50 18.40 -9.87
C GLY A 144 -0.74 17.20 -9.33
N PHE A 145 -0.91 16.88 -8.05
CA PHE A 145 -0.32 15.69 -7.45
C PHE A 145 -1.07 15.21 -6.21
N PHE A 146 -0.95 13.92 -5.91
CA PHE A 146 -1.23 13.40 -4.57
C PHE A 146 0.10 13.12 -3.85
N ARG A 147 0.05 13.09 -2.51
CA ARG A 147 1.22 12.91 -1.66
C ARG A 147 1.08 11.67 -0.79
N VAL A 148 2.13 10.87 -0.67
CA VAL A 148 2.15 9.63 0.11
C VAL A 148 3.43 9.45 0.91
N ASP A 149 3.35 8.63 1.94
CA ASP A 149 4.52 8.13 2.65
C ASP A 149 5.15 6.96 1.88
N SER A 150 6.41 7.15 1.48
CA SER A 150 7.22 6.14 0.79
C SER A 150 7.29 4.81 1.53
N TYR A 151 7.32 4.80 2.87
CA TYR A 151 7.42 3.56 3.64
C TYR A 151 6.21 2.67 3.40
N HIS A 152 5.02 3.26 3.47
CA HIS A 152 3.76 2.57 3.26
C HIS A 152 3.62 2.13 1.79
N LEU A 153 3.88 3.03 0.85
CA LEU A 153 3.84 2.75 -0.58
C LEU A 153 4.80 1.61 -0.97
N LYS A 154 6.07 1.71 -0.57
CA LYS A 154 7.09 0.69 -0.81
C LYS A 154 6.71 -0.65 -0.22
N THR A 155 6.07 -0.66 0.95
CA THR A 155 5.63 -1.91 1.60
C THR A 155 4.58 -2.62 0.75
N ILE A 156 3.58 -1.90 0.25
CA ILE A 156 2.54 -2.44 -0.64
C ILE A 156 3.17 -3.01 -1.92
N ILE A 157 3.97 -2.22 -2.63
CA ILE A 157 4.58 -2.65 -3.89
C ILE A 157 5.56 -3.82 -3.67
N ARG A 158 6.27 -3.84 -2.54
CA ARG A 158 7.13 -4.97 -2.16
C ARG A 158 6.31 -6.25 -1.96
N ILE A 159 5.13 -6.15 -1.37
CA ILE A 159 4.20 -7.29 -1.23
C ILE A 159 3.74 -7.76 -2.60
N PHE A 160 3.34 -6.86 -3.49
CA PHE A 160 2.95 -7.20 -4.87
C PHE A 160 4.10 -7.88 -5.63
N SER A 161 5.33 -7.40 -5.46
CA SER A 161 6.53 -8.06 -6.01
C SER A 161 6.76 -9.47 -5.42
N MET A 162 6.42 -9.71 -4.15
CA MET A 162 6.51 -11.04 -3.52
C MET A 162 5.39 -11.98 -4.00
N LEU A 163 4.21 -11.43 -4.31
CA LEU A 163 3.11 -12.12 -5.00
C LEU A 163 3.44 -12.43 -6.47
N GLN A 164 4.56 -11.92 -6.99
CA GLN A 164 4.96 -12.06 -8.40
C GLN A 164 4.03 -11.33 -9.37
N CYS A 165 3.32 -10.29 -8.92
CA CYS A 165 2.57 -9.41 -9.79
C CYS A 165 3.52 -8.71 -10.78
N GLU A 166 3.22 -8.80 -12.08
CA GLU A 166 3.96 -8.10 -13.13
C GLU A 166 3.62 -6.60 -13.09
N GLU A 167 2.32 -6.29 -12.98
CA GLU A 167 1.82 -4.92 -13.01
C GLU A 167 1.22 -4.50 -11.66
N THR A 168 1.38 -3.21 -11.37
CA THR A 168 0.71 -2.50 -10.28
C THR A 168 -0.11 -1.37 -10.89
N THR A 169 -1.42 -1.40 -10.70
CA THR A 169 -2.33 -0.35 -11.12
C THR A 169 -2.61 0.57 -9.94
N ILE A 170 -2.50 1.89 -10.14
CA ILE A 170 -2.86 2.91 -9.17
C ILE A 170 -4.12 3.62 -9.64
N PHE A 171 -5.11 3.67 -8.77
CA PHE A 171 -6.33 4.45 -8.95
C PHE A 171 -6.29 5.66 -8.02
N TYR A 172 -6.52 6.84 -8.60
CA TYR A 172 -6.50 8.12 -7.88
C TYR A 172 -7.52 9.08 -8.46
N ASN A 173 -7.80 10.17 -7.74
CA ASN A 173 -8.69 11.24 -8.19
C ASN A 173 -7.92 12.56 -8.17
N GLU A 174 -7.82 13.24 -9.31
CA GLU A 174 -7.05 14.48 -9.45
C GLU A 174 -7.73 15.67 -8.77
N GLU A 175 -9.06 15.68 -8.71
CA GLU A 175 -9.85 16.71 -8.02
C GLU A 175 -9.86 16.51 -6.51
N ARG A 176 -9.54 15.30 -6.04
CA ARG A 176 -9.56 14.90 -4.64
C ARG A 176 -8.23 14.25 -4.22
N PRO A 177 -7.10 14.99 -4.28
CA PRO A 177 -5.75 14.46 -4.02
C PRO A 177 -5.54 13.93 -2.59
N TYR A 178 -6.46 14.24 -1.66
CA TYR A 178 -6.45 13.82 -0.26
C TYR A 178 -7.31 12.60 0.04
N GLN A 179 -7.96 12.02 -0.98
CA GLN A 179 -8.64 10.75 -0.83
C GLN A 179 -7.66 9.58 -0.86
N PRO A 180 -7.95 8.48 -0.15
CA PRO A 180 -7.18 7.24 -0.25
C PRO A 180 -7.00 6.82 -1.71
N ILE A 181 -5.78 6.44 -2.07
CA ILE A 181 -5.50 5.85 -3.37
C ILE A 181 -5.63 4.33 -3.26
N ILE A 182 -6.04 3.70 -4.36
CA ILE A 182 -6.06 2.23 -4.47
C ILE A 182 -4.83 1.80 -5.27
N LEU A 183 -4.15 0.78 -4.79
CA LEU A 183 -3.15 0.05 -5.57
C LEU A 183 -3.65 -1.37 -5.78
N GLU A 184 -3.56 -1.88 -6.99
CA GLU A 184 -4.08 -3.21 -7.33
C GLU A 184 -3.08 -3.99 -8.16
N CYS A 185 -3.01 -5.29 -7.91
CA CYS A 185 -2.51 -6.26 -8.86
C CYS A 185 -3.43 -7.49 -8.82
N GLU A 186 -3.16 -8.47 -9.69
CA GLU A 186 -4.01 -9.66 -9.87
C GLU A 186 -4.38 -10.39 -8.57
N LEU A 187 -3.49 -10.42 -7.58
CA LEU A 187 -3.65 -11.19 -6.35
C LEU A 187 -3.96 -10.35 -5.11
N ALA A 188 -3.96 -9.01 -5.23
CA ALA A 188 -4.20 -8.14 -4.09
C ALA A 188 -4.64 -6.72 -4.46
N THR A 189 -5.49 -6.15 -3.62
CA THR A 189 -5.89 -4.75 -3.65
C THR A 189 -5.49 -4.09 -2.33
N ALA A 190 -4.85 -2.94 -2.39
CA ALA A 190 -4.42 -2.17 -1.25
C ALA A 190 -5.01 -0.75 -1.28
N VAL A 191 -5.29 -0.22 -0.09
CA VAL A 191 -5.66 1.19 0.12
C VAL A 191 -4.53 1.85 0.88
N LEU A 192 -4.09 3.00 0.36
CA LEU A 192 -3.08 3.84 0.97
C LEU A 192 -3.67 5.23 1.25
N ALA A 193 -3.64 5.63 2.51
CA ALA A 193 -4.03 6.98 2.89
C ALA A 193 -2.97 8.00 2.41
N PRO A 194 -3.35 9.08 1.70
CA PRO A 194 -2.41 10.14 1.36
C PRO A 194 -2.05 10.97 2.59
N ILE A 195 -0.91 11.63 2.52
CA ILE A 195 -0.51 12.64 3.50
C ILE A 195 -1.31 13.91 3.23
N ARG A 196 -2.01 14.40 4.25
CA ARG A 196 -2.66 15.71 4.20
C ARG A 196 -1.64 16.80 4.49
N TYR A 197 -1.71 17.93 3.79
CA TYR A 197 -0.97 19.11 4.21
C TYR A 197 -1.53 19.56 5.56
N ASN A 198 -0.74 19.45 6.62
CA ASN A 198 -1.02 20.24 7.81
C ASN A 198 -0.63 21.67 7.46
N HIS A 199 -1.60 22.57 7.42
CA HIS A 199 -1.38 24.00 7.42
C HIS A 199 -0.80 24.43 8.78
#